data_AF-A0A7J4QG25-F1
#
_entry.id   AF-A0A7J4QG25-F1
#
_cell.length_a   1.000
_cell.length_b   1.000
_cell.length_c   1.000
_cell.angle_alpha   90.00
_cell.angle_beta   90.00
_cell.angle_gamma   90.00
#
_symmetry.space_group_name_H-M   'P 1'
#
loop_
_entity.id
_entity.type
_entity.pdbx_description
1 polymer ?
#
loop_
_entity_poly.entity_id
_entity_poly.type
_entity_poly.pdbx_seq_one_letter_code
_entity_poly.pdbx_strand_id
1 'polypeptide(L)'
;MVRVIRWVGESSGKKYIHPIERCIHDGGNIKKVIGTKTKVIGITKVHIPNPLHPIVPYNVLILEDEHGHRMPKKTIKDYCLGDVYEDIPNAGDNAIAAVRIKYDVGEAVDEALELIGGLAVSKKQKILLKPNLSIPGYPYLGICTNPQVIRAVISYLVRKGAEPKNITIAEQSFFMPLEKAVEKSGIAEIITEFGVNYADLAKGGFIVKKEREFTFEIAKAVYETGLLINLPVIKTDTVLGIDGAFENLTRFLSKKAFDELAKNPLKAGLALATFPHVFPPFITVGDASIGMQGNGPAMNGEPGFFNLIFAARNPVVHDTAIQEALCLKKLPYVELAGTLGYGTYEIENISFVGNELDAIRRDIKQPIGSKLIQE
;
A
#
# COMPACT_ATOMS: atom_id res chain seq x y z
N MET A 1 -13.12 -1.42 -10.91
CA MET A 1 -14.16 -2.44 -11.16
C MET A 1 -14.48 -3.12 -9.85
N VAL A 2 -15.73 -3.05 -9.39
CA VAL A 2 -16.15 -3.64 -8.12
C VAL A 2 -16.35 -5.14 -8.33
N ARG A 3 -15.77 -5.96 -7.46
CA ARG A 3 -15.86 -7.42 -7.57
C ARG A 3 -16.61 -8.01 -6.38
N VAL A 4 -17.63 -8.83 -6.65
CA VAL A 4 -18.25 -9.67 -5.62
C VAL A 4 -17.68 -11.07 -5.75
N ILE A 5 -16.89 -11.50 -4.76
CA ILE A 5 -16.25 -12.81 -4.78
C ILE A 5 -17.03 -13.79 -3.90
N ARG A 6 -17.22 -15.01 -4.41
CA ARG A 6 -17.69 -16.17 -3.64
C ARG A 6 -16.84 -17.38 -3.94
N TRP A 7 -16.48 -18.10 -2.89
CA TRP A 7 -15.86 -19.41 -2.97
C TRP A 7 -16.99 -20.44 -2.87
N VAL A 8 -17.19 -21.22 -3.93
CA VAL A 8 -18.36 -22.10 -4.07
C VAL A 8 -17.89 -23.55 -4.08
N GLY A 9 -18.43 -24.37 -3.19
CA GLY A 9 -18.20 -25.82 -3.18
C GLY A 9 -18.72 -26.42 -4.47
N GLU A 10 -17.87 -27.11 -5.23
CA GLU A 10 -18.26 -27.62 -6.55
C GLU A 10 -19.37 -28.68 -6.46
N SER A 11 -19.33 -29.52 -5.42
CA SER A 11 -20.32 -30.58 -5.19
C SER A 11 -21.55 -30.08 -4.41
N SER A 12 -21.35 -29.40 -3.27
CA SER A 12 -22.46 -28.95 -2.42
C SER A 12 -23.12 -27.63 -2.84
N GLY A 13 -22.48 -26.84 -3.70
CA GLY A 13 -22.95 -25.49 -4.05
C GLY A 13 -22.90 -24.48 -2.90
N LYS A 14 -22.34 -24.83 -1.74
CA LYS A 14 -22.23 -23.94 -0.58
C LYS A 14 -21.31 -22.76 -0.91
N LYS A 15 -21.77 -21.56 -0.58
CA LYS A 15 -21.07 -20.30 -0.89
C LYS A 15 -20.42 -19.74 0.36
N TYR A 16 -19.16 -19.33 0.22
CA TYR A 16 -18.35 -18.75 1.28
C TYR A 16 -17.80 -17.40 0.82
N ILE A 17 -17.69 -16.48 1.78
CA ILE A 17 -17.17 -15.13 1.51
C ILE A 17 -15.66 -15.07 1.78
N HIS A 18 -15.19 -15.80 2.79
CA HIS A 18 -13.77 -15.95 3.06
C HIS A 18 -13.11 -16.93 2.08
N PRO A 19 -11.84 -16.68 1.69
CA PRO A 19 -11.05 -17.64 0.94
C PRO A 19 -10.89 -18.94 1.74
N ILE A 20 -11.20 -20.06 1.09
CA ILE A 20 -11.05 -21.40 1.63
C ILE A 20 -10.50 -22.33 0.56
N GLU A 21 -9.62 -23.25 0.96
CA GLU A 21 -8.96 -24.18 0.03
C GLU A 21 -9.83 -25.39 -0.32
N ARG A 22 -10.67 -25.81 0.63
CA ARG A 22 -11.63 -26.92 0.49
C ARG A 22 -12.97 -26.54 1.09
N CYS A 23 -14.03 -27.14 0.57
CA CYS A 23 -15.37 -26.90 1.07
C CYS A 23 -15.51 -27.42 2.49
N ILE A 24 -15.94 -26.54 3.41
CA ILE A 24 -16.11 -26.87 4.82
C ILE A 24 -17.21 -27.92 5.02
N HIS A 25 -18.18 -27.99 4.11
CA HIS A 25 -19.36 -28.84 4.27
C HIS A 25 -19.16 -30.28 3.77
N ASP A 26 -18.40 -30.48 2.70
CA ASP A 26 -18.25 -31.80 2.05
C ASP A 26 -16.78 -32.20 1.83
N GLY A 27 -15.82 -31.33 2.19
CA GLY A 27 -14.38 -31.56 1.98
C GLY A 27 -13.92 -31.49 0.52
N GLY A 28 -14.83 -31.19 -0.41
CA GLY A 28 -14.58 -31.16 -1.85
C GLY A 28 -13.87 -29.90 -2.33
N ASN A 29 -13.68 -29.84 -3.65
CA ASN A 29 -13.05 -28.72 -4.32
C ASN A 29 -13.89 -27.45 -4.25
N ILE A 30 -13.19 -26.32 -4.34
CA ILE A 30 -13.78 -24.99 -4.31
C ILE A 30 -13.48 -24.28 -5.63
N LYS A 31 -14.50 -23.62 -6.17
CA LYS A 31 -14.40 -22.72 -7.30
C LYS A 31 -14.52 -21.26 -6.84
N LYS A 32 -13.60 -20.41 -7.28
CA LYS A 32 -13.71 -18.95 -7.12
C LYS A 32 -14.65 -18.38 -8.19
N VAL A 33 -15.77 -17.83 -7.77
CA VAL A 33 -16.75 -17.14 -8.63
C VAL A 33 -16.62 -15.64 -8.39
N ILE A 34 -16.52 -14.88 -9.48
CA ILE A 34 -16.31 -13.43 -9.46
C ILE A 34 -17.44 -12.78 -10.24
N GLY A 35 -18.30 -12.04 -9.55
CA GLY A 35 -19.27 -11.13 -10.17
C GLY A 35 -18.66 -9.75 -10.39
N THR A 36 -19.02 -9.14 -11.51
CA THR A 36 -18.44 -7.86 -11.98
C THR A 36 -19.48 -6.79 -12.24
N LYS A 37 -20.76 -7.16 -12.31
CA LYS A 37 -21.87 -6.25 -12.59
C LYS A 37 -22.74 -6.11 -11.36
N THR A 38 -22.57 -5.00 -10.65
CA THR A 38 -23.26 -4.78 -9.37
C THR A 38 -24.39 -3.77 -9.46
N LYS A 39 -25.56 -4.13 -8.92
CA LYS A 39 -26.71 -3.23 -8.76
C LYS A 39 -27.02 -2.95 -7.30
N VAL A 40 -27.51 -1.76 -7.00
CA VAL A 40 -27.98 -1.37 -5.68
C VAL A 40 -29.36 -1.97 -5.43
N ILE A 41 -29.47 -2.90 -4.47
CA ILE A 41 -30.73 -3.57 -4.09
C ILE A 41 -31.22 -3.19 -2.69
N GLY A 42 -30.44 -2.43 -1.94
CA GLY A 42 -30.79 -1.96 -0.61
C GLY A 42 -29.93 -0.77 -0.22
N ILE A 43 -30.49 0.16 0.55
CA ILE A 43 -29.84 1.39 0.98
C ILE A 43 -30.26 1.67 2.42
N THR A 44 -29.29 2.00 3.27
CA THR A 44 -29.54 2.59 4.59
C THR A 44 -28.60 3.76 4.81
N LYS A 45 -29.11 4.80 5.48
CA LYS A 45 -28.34 6.02 5.81
C LYS A 45 -27.96 6.01 7.28
N VAL A 46 -26.66 5.99 7.54
CA VAL A 46 -26.11 5.95 8.90
C VAL A 46 -25.83 7.38 9.36
N HIS A 47 -26.39 7.73 10.52
CA HIS A 47 -26.23 9.06 11.15
C HIS A 47 -25.44 9.00 12.45
N ILE A 48 -25.12 7.80 12.95
CA ILE A 48 -24.43 7.61 14.22
C ILE A 48 -22.94 7.39 13.90
N PRO A 49 -22.04 8.30 14.32
CA PRO A 49 -20.61 8.12 14.12
C PRO A 49 -20.09 6.98 15.01
N ASN A 50 -18.97 6.38 14.62
CA ASN A 50 -18.21 5.47 15.47
C ASN A 50 -16.69 5.71 15.28
N PRO A 51 -15.82 5.21 16.17
CA PRO A 51 -14.38 5.49 16.09
C PRO A 51 -13.72 5.12 14.75
N LEU A 52 -14.25 4.14 14.02
CA LEU A 52 -13.72 3.75 12.71
C LEU A 52 -14.32 4.57 11.56
N HIS A 53 -15.44 5.26 11.81
CA HIS A 53 -16.24 6.02 10.85
C HIS A 53 -16.84 7.28 11.51
N PRO A 54 -16.00 8.31 11.77
CA PRO A 54 -16.44 9.54 12.43
C PRO A 54 -17.30 10.43 11.52
N ILE A 55 -17.12 10.35 10.20
CA ILE A 55 -17.87 11.18 9.23
C ILE A 55 -19.23 10.56 8.95
N VAL A 56 -20.28 11.32 9.24
CA VAL A 56 -21.71 11.02 9.01
C VAL A 56 -22.45 12.28 8.51
N PRO A 57 -23.55 12.15 7.75
CA PRO A 57 -24.16 10.89 7.33
C PRO A 57 -23.41 10.20 6.19
N TYR A 58 -23.55 8.88 6.11
CA TYR A 58 -23.09 8.09 4.97
C TYR A 58 -24.09 6.99 4.60
N ASN A 59 -24.01 6.49 3.38
CA ASN A 59 -24.84 5.40 2.89
C ASN A 59 -24.12 4.05 3.03
N VAL A 60 -24.87 3.03 3.42
CA VAL A 60 -24.50 1.62 3.27
C VAL A 60 -25.42 1.01 2.24
N LEU A 61 -24.85 0.65 1.09
CA LEU A 61 -25.51 -0.02 -0.01
C LEU A 61 -25.43 -1.52 0.18
N ILE A 62 -26.47 -2.24 -0.21
CA ILE A 62 -26.41 -3.66 -0.51
C ILE A 62 -26.30 -3.79 -2.03
N LEU A 63 -25.13 -4.23 -2.50
CA LEU A 63 -24.87 -4.51 -3.90
C LEU A 63 -25.18 -5.97 -4.19
N GLU A 64 -25.81 -6.27 -5.32
CA GLU A 64 -26.01 -7.63 -5.83
C GLU A 64 -25.34 -7.80 -7.20
N ASP A 65 -24.57 -8.87 -7.39
CA ASP A 65 -23.94 -9.21 -8.67
C ASP A 65 -24.85 -10.00 -9.62
N GLU A 66 -24.36 -10.27 -10.83
CA GLU A 66 -25.04 -11.09 -11.85
C GLU A 66 -25.28 -12.56 -11.44
N HIS A 67 -24.71 -13.00 -10.33
CA HIS A 67 -24.86 -14.35 -9.76
C HIS A 67 -25.74 -14.36 -8.49
N GLY A 68 -26.37 -13.23 -8.14
CA GLY A 68 -27.21 -13.07 -6.96
C GLY A 68 -26.42 -13.01 -5.64
N HIS A 69 -25.12 -12.74 -5.69
CA HIS A 69 -24.30 -12.57 -4.50
C HIS A 69 -24.35 -11.13 -4.01
N ARG A 70 -24.47 -10.97 -2.69
CA ARG A 70 -24.68 -9.66 -2.06
C ARG A 70 -23.47 -9.18 -1.29
N MET A 71 -23.15 -7.90 -1.34
CA MET A 71 -22.13 -7.32 -0.46
C MET A 71 -22.55 -5.95 0.08
N PRO A 72 -22.18 -5.60 1.32
CA PRO A 72 -22.29 -4.23 1.79
C PRO A 72 -21.18 -3.36 1.17
N LYS A 73 -21.52 -2.13 0.78
CA LYS A 73 -20.57 -1.09 0.36
C LYS A 73 -20.91 0.23 1.05
N LYS A 74 -19.95 0.79 1.76
CA LYS A 74 -20.03 2.14 2.32
C LYS A 74 -19.69 3.16 1.23
N THR A 75 -20.45 4.26 1.18
CA THR A 75 -20.21 5.40 0.29
C THR A 75 -20.80 6.67 0.89
N ILE A 76 -20.22 7.83 0.58
CA ILE A 76 -20.82 9.14 0.91
C ILE A 76 -21.80 9.58 -0.19
N LYS A 77 -21.72 9.00 -1.38
CA LYS A 77 -22.58 9.34 -2.51
C LYS A 77 -23.99 8.80 -2.30
N ASP A 78 -24.98 9.53 -2.77
CA ASP A 78 -26.37 9.05 -2.81
C ASP A 78 -26.58 8.17 -4.05
N TYR A 79 -27.41 7.14 -3.89
CA TYR A 79 -27.80 6.18 -4.92
C TYR A 79 -29.31 5.91 -4.82
N CYS A 80 -29.90 5.41 -5.90
CA CYS A 80 -31.24 4.87 -5.96
C CYS A 80 -31.23 3.34 -6.09
N LEU A 81 -32.34 2.70 -5.76
CA LEU A 81 -32.51 1.26 -6.02
C LEU A 81 -32.48 1.00 -7.53
N GLY A 82 -31.74 -0.03 -7.93
CA GLY A 82 -31.53 -0.38 -9.33
C GLY A 82 -30.33 0.29 -9.99
N ASP A 83 -29.74 1.30 -9.36
CA ASP A 83 -28.52 1.94 -9.87
C ASP A 83 -27.38 0.94 -10.01
N VAL A 84 -26.55 1.15 -11.03
CA VAL A 84 -25.31 0.41 -11.21
C VAL A 84 -24.22 1.05 -10.36
N TYR A 85 -23.53 0.23 -9.56
CA TYR A 85 -22.38 0.65 -8.78
C TYR A 85 -21.09 0.21 -9.48
N GLU A 86 -20.22 1.15 -9.83
CA GLU A 86 -18.95 0.87 -10.50
C GLU A 86 -17.82 1.75 -9.95
N ASP A 87 -16.67 1.13 -9.68
CA ASP A 87 -15.43 1.85 -9.43
C ASP A 87 -14.70 2.06 -10.76
N ILE A 88 -14.60 3.32 -11.19
CA ILE A 88 -13.93 3.74 -12.42
C ILE A 88 -12.43 3.87 -12.15
N PRO A 89 -11.57 3.09 -12.84
CA PRO A 89 -10.11 3.23 -12.71
C PRO A 89 -9.62 4.60 -13.17
N ASN A 90 -8.55 5.09 -12.55
CA ASN A 90 -7.85 6.31 -12.95
C ASN A 90 -6.34 6.06 -12.94
N ALA A 91 -5.71 6.11 -14.11
CA ALA A 91 -4.28 5.86 -14.26
C ALA A 91 -3.40 7.11 -14.13
N GLY A 92 -4.00 8.28 -13.85
CA GLY A 92 -3.29 9.54 -13.72
C GLY A 92 -2.43 9.61 -12.47
N ASP A 93 -1.39 10.45 -12.49
CA ASP A 93 -0.47 10.61 -11.37
C ASP A 93 -1.14 11.20 -10.12
N ASN A 94 -2.24 11.94 -10.29
CA ASN A 94 -3.06 12.49 -9.20
C ASN A 94 -4.10 11.50 -8.65
N ALA A 95 -4.07 10.24 -9.07
CA ALA A 95 -4.99 9.22 -8.59
C ALA A 95 -4.37 8.35 -7.49
N ILE A 96 -5.21 7.96 -6.54
CA ILE A 96 -4.90 6.95 -5.53
C ILE A 96 -6.04 5.95 -5.42
N ALA A 97 -5.71 4.67 -5.51
CA ALA A 97 -6.62 3.62 -5.09
C ALA A 97 -6.54 3.45 -3.57
N ALA A 98 -7.68 3.53 -2.90
CA ALA A 98 -7.82 3.15 -1.51
C ALA A 98 -8.80 2.00 -1.42
N VAL A 99 -8.34 0.82 -1.01
CA VAL A 99 -9.16 -0.41 -1.04
C VAL A 99 -9.19 -1.05 0.33
N ARG A 100 -10.40 -1.27 0.86
CA ARG A 100 -10.59 -2.00 2.11
C ARG A 100 -10.34 -3.49 1.91
N ILE A 101 -9.46 -4.05 2.75
CA ILE A 101 -9.32 -5.49 2.89
C ILE A 101 -10.56 -6.00 3.62
N LYS A 102 -11.39 -6.76 2.91
CA LYS A 102 -12.61 -7.35 3.48
C LYS A 102 -12.33 -8.75 4.01
N TYR A 103 -11.88 -9.64 3.13
CA TYR A 103 -11.72 -11.07 3.43
C TYR A 103 -10.42 -11.67 2.87
N ASP A 104 -9.86 -11.07 1.81
CA ASP A 104 -8.68 -11.56 1.11
C ASP A 104 -7.76 -10.38 0.78
N VAL A 105 -6.51 -10.43 1.25
CA VAL A 105 -5.48 -9.41 0.97
C VAL A 105 -5.15 -9.38 -0.52
N GLY A 106 -5.12 -10.55 -1.17
CA GLY A 106 -4.83 -10.67 -2.59
C GLY A 106 -5.86 -9.97 -3.47
N GLU A 107 -7.14 -10.07 -3.10
CA GLU A 107 -8.20 -9.33 -3.78
C GLU A 107 -8.00 -7.82 -3.67
N ALA A 108 -7.72 -7.32 -2.45
CA ALA A 108 -7.57 -5.89 -2.20
C ALA A 108 -6.37 -5.30 -2.96
N VAL A 109 -5.24 -6.01 -3.00
CA VAL A 109 -4.06 -5.63 -3.78
C VAL A 109 -4.35 -5.64 -5.28
N ASP A 110 -4.99 -6.69 -5.79
CA ASP A 110 -5.39 -6.77 -7.19
C ASP A 110 -6.30 -5.60 -7.58
N GLU A 111 -7.29 -5.30 -6.74
CA GLU A 111 -8.23 -4.21 -6.98
C GLU A 111 -7.52 -2.86 -6.97
N ALA A 112 -6.65 -2.62 -5.98
CA ALA A 112 -5.89 -1.38 -5.88
C ALA A 112 -5.01 -1.14 -7.12
N LEU A 113 -4.32 -2.19 -7.60
CA LEU A 113 -3.50 -2.11 -8.80
C LEU A 113 -4.33 -1.88 -10.08
N GLU A 114 -5.44 -2.59 -10.26
CA GLU A 114 -6.32 -2.37 -11.42
C GLU A 114 -6.97 -0.98 -11.40
N LEU A 115 -7.31 -0.45 -10.24
CA LEU A 115 -7.91 0.88 -10.09
C LEU A 115 -6.96 2.02 -10.48
N ILE A 116 -5.64 1.85 -10.34
CA ILE A 116 -4.63 2.80 -10.86
C ILE A 116 -4.22 2.53 -12.31
N GLY A 117 -5.05 1.82 -13.07
CA GLY A 117 -4.84 1.51 -14.49
C GLY A 117 -4.03 0.23 -14.75
N GLY A 118 -3.76 -0.58 -13.73
CA GLY A 118 -3.03 -1.83 -13.84
C GLY A 118 -1.54 -1.66 -14.18
N LEU A 119 -0.83 -2.78 -14.23
CA LEU A 119 0.58 -2.83 -14.59
C LEU A 119 0.77 -3.54 -15.93
N ALA A 120 1.36 -2.84 -16.90
CA ALA A 120 1.85 -3.46 -18.12
C ALA A 120 3.21 -4.09 -17.82
N VAL A 121 3.30 -5.41 -17.94
CA VAL A 121 4.52 -6.17 -17.64
C VAL A 121 4.91 -7.04 -18.81
N SER A 122 6.19 -7.00 -19.20
CA SER A 122 6.73 -7.93 -20.19
C SER A 122 7.48 -9.09 -19.52
N LYS A 123 7.52 -10.26 -20.17
CA LYS A 123 8.19 -11.47 -19.65
C LYS A 123 9.64 -11.23 -19.21
N LYS A 124 10.37 -10.39 -19.95
CA LYS A 124 11.80 -10.10 -19.74
C LYS A 124 12.06 -8.87 -18.86
N GLN A 125 11.01 -8.19 -18.39
CA GLN A 125 11.16 -7.00 -17.57
C GLN A 125 11.73 -7.38 -16.21
N LYS A 126 12.86 -6.76 -15.85
CA LYS A 126 13.37 -6.82 -14.48
C LYS A 126 12.46 -5.99 -13.59
N ILE A 127 12.04 -6.55 -12.47
CA ILE A 127 11.12 -5.91 -11.52
C ILE A 127 11.77 -5.94 -10.14
N LEU A 128 11.81 -4.78 -9.48
CA LEU A 128 12.35 -4.63 -8.14
C LEU A 128 11.20 -4.34 -7.18
N LEU A 129 10.99 -5.20 -6.19
CA LEU A 129 10.05 -5.00 -5.10
C LEU A 129 10.81 -4.52 -3.87
N LYS A 130 10.37 -3.39 -3.31
CA LYS A 130 10.97 -2.77 -2.13
C LYS A 130 10.01 -2.83 -0.94
N PRO A 131 9.95 -3.96 -0.21
CA PRO A 131 9.25 -4.00 1.07
C PRO A 131 9.95 -3.11 2.10
N ASN A 132 9.33 -2.98 3.26
CA ASN A 132 9.92 -2.45 4.48
C ASN A 132 10.37 -3.65 5.35
N LEU A 133 11.69 -3.92 5.39
CA LEU A 133 12.29 -4.98 6.22
C LEU A 133 13.52 -4.46 6.97
N SER A 134 13.49 -3.20 7.39
CA SER A 134 14.63 -2.52 8.00
C SER A 134 15.04 -3.13 9.35
N ILE A 135 14.13 -3.82 10.05
CA ILE A 135 14.40 -4.50 11.31
C ILE A 135 13.75 -5.89 11.36
N PRO A 136 14.33 -6.86 12.09
CA PRO A 136 13.70 -8.15 12.29
C PRO A 136 12.44 -8.08 13.15
N GLY A 137 11.32 -8.51 12.59
CA GLY A 137 10.17 -8.88 13.40
C GLY A 137 8.93 -9.24 12.58
N TYR A 138 7.86 -9.52 13.32
CA TYR A 138 6.67 -10.14 12.78
C TYR A 138 5.69 -9.12 12.19
N PRO A 139 5.02 -9.45 11.07
CA PRO A 139 4.11 -8.53 10.38
C PRO A 139 2.90 -8.12 11.22
N TYR A 140 2.45 -8.94 12.17
CA TYR A 140 1.33 -8.60 13.07
C TYR A 140 1.64 -7.43 14.03
N LEU A 141 2.91 -7.03 14.13
CA LEU A 141 3.33 -5.86 14.89
C LEU A 141 3.29 -4.57 14.05
N GLY A 142 2.97 -4.65 12.75
CA GLY A 142 2.96 -3.50 11.85
C GLY A 142 4.35 -2.90 11.60
N ILE A 143 5.43 -3.65 11.85
CA ILE A 143 6.82 -3.20 11.72
C ILE A 143 7.46 -3.49 10.36
N CYS A 144 6.89 -4.41 9.59
CA CYS A 144 7.38 -4.80 8.28
C CYS A 144 6.19 -5.02 7.34
N THR A 145 6.44 -4.97 6.03
CA THR A 145 5.40 -5.23 5.03
C THR A 145 4.83 -6.63 5.22
N ASN A 146 3.51 -6.74 5.24
CA ASN A 146 2.80 -7.99 5.39
C ASN A 146 3.18 -8.96 4.25
N PRO A 147 3.63 -10.19 4.55
CA PRO A 147 3.99 -11.18 3.53
C PRO A 147 2.83 -11.47 2.57
N GLN A 148 1.58 -11.38 3.01
CA GLN A 148 0.43 -11.59 2.13
C GLN A 148 0.28 -10.48 1.07
N VAL A 149 0.68 -9.24 1.37
CA VAL A 149 0.71 -8.14 0.38
C VAL A 149 1.80 -8.40 -0.65
N ILE A 150 3.00 -8.83 -0.22
CA ILE A 150 4.11 -9.16 -1.13
C ILE A 150 3.73 -10.33 -2.04
N ARG A 151 3.18 -11.40 -1.46
CA ARG A 151 2.64 -12.55 -2.18
C ARG A 151 1.61 -12.13 -3.22
N ALA A 152 0.68 -11.24 -2.86
CA ALA A 152 -0.35 -10.74 -3.76
C ALA A 152 0.25 -9.95 -4.93
N VAL A 153 1.19 -9.05 -4.68
CA VAL A 153 1.88 -8.28 -5.72
C VAL A 153 2.65 -9.21 -6.67
N ILE A 154 3.41 -10.18 -6.16
CA ILE A 154 4.13 -11.15 -7.00
C ILE A 154 3.14 -11.95 -7.84
N SER A 155 2.07 -12.46 -7.23
CA SER A 155 1.03 -13.22 -7.93
C SER A 155 0.36 -12.41 -9.03
N TYR A 156 0.08 -11.13 -8.77
CA TYR A 156 -0.46 -10.19 -9.74
C TYR A 156 0.50 -10.01 -10.92
N LEU A 157 1.79 -9.75 -10.66
CA LEU A 157 2.81 -9.58 -11.69
C LEU A 157 2.96 -10.83 -12.56
N VAL A 158 2.99 -12.01 -11.95
CA VAL A 158 3.06 -13.29 -12.68
C VAL A 158 1.82 -13.48 -13.57
N ARG A 159 0.62 -13.17 -13.07
CA ARG A 159 -0.62 -13.18 -13.89
C ARG A 159 -0.57 -12.18 -15.05
N LYS A 160 0.11 -11.04 -14.87
CA LYS A 160 0.36 -10.05 -15.93
C LYS A 160 1.50 -10.43 -16.88
N GLY A 161 2.16 -11.57 -16.65
CA GLY A 161 3.15 -12.14 -17.55
C GLY A 161 4.61 -11.97 -17.11
N ALA A 162 4.88 -11.50 -15.89
CA ALA A 162 6.24 -11.51 -15.34
C ALA A 162 6.75 -12.95 -15.18
N GLU A 163 8.03 -13.18 -15.49
CA GLU A 163 8.70 -14.42 -15.09
C GLU A 163 9.21 -14.24 -13.64
N PRO A 164 8.91 -15.17 -12.70
CA PRO A 164 9.31 -15.01 -11.29
C PRO A 164 10.81 -14.74 -11.08
N LYS A 165 11.68 -15.40 -11.85
CA LYS A 165 13.14 -15.17 -11.82
C LYS A 165 13.59 -13.75 -12.21
N ASN A 166 12.71 -12.92 -12.77
CA ASN A 166 12.99 -11.52 -13.10
C ASN A 166 12.45 -10.55 -12.02
N ILE A 167 11.76 -11.08 -11.01
CA ILE A 167 11.31 -10.33 -9.83
C ILE A 167 12.39 -10.48 -8.75
N THR A 168 12.80 -9.35 -8.18
CA THR A 168 13.75 -9.31 -7.07
C THR A 168 13.14 -8.55 -5.91
N ILE A 169 13.05 -9.21 -4.75
CA ILE A 169 12.76 -8.54 -3.47
C ILE A 169 14.06 -7.95 -2.94
N ALA A 170 14.16 -6.64 -2.80
CA ALA A 170 15.39 -5.99 -2.38
C ALA A 170 15.18 -5.02 -1.23
N GLU A 171 16.06 -5.11 -0.24
CA GLU A 171 16.09 -4.25 0.94
C GLU A 171 17.52 -4.18 1.49
N GLN A 172 17.78 -3.27 2.42
CA GLN A 172 18.93 -3.33 3.30
C GLN A 172 18.53 -2.99 4.74
N SER A 173 19.23 -3.58 5.69
CA SER A 173 19.10 -3.28 7.10
C SER A 173 20.39 -2.62 7.60
N PHE A 174 20.25 -1.53 8.32
CA PHE A 174 21.37 -0.74 8.82
C PHE A 174 21.81 -1.11 10.23
N PHE A 175 20.96 -1.84 10.96
CA PHE A 175 21.14 -2.11 12.38
C PHE A 175 21.38 -3.59 12.67
N MET A 176 20.94 -4.46 11.77
CA MET A 176 20.95 -5.92 11.94
C MET A 176 21.23 -6.61 10.59
N PRO A 177 21.66 -7.87 10.55
CA PRO A 177 21.70 -8.64 9.31
C PRO A 177 20.32 -8.72 8.66
N LEU A 178 20.24 -8.44 7.35
CA LEU A 178 18.98 -8.45 6.60
C LEU A 178 18.32 -9.84 6.62
N GLU A 179 19.12 -10.90 6.64
CA GLU A 179 18.66 -12.29 6.65
C GLU A 179 17.72 -12.55 7.83
N LYS A 180 18.01 -11.98 9.01
CA LYS A 180 17.13 -12.10 10.19
C LYS A 180 15.78 -11.42 9.99
N ALA A 181 15.73 -10.34 9.22
CA ALA A 181 14.48 -9.66 8.90
C ALA A 181 13.66 -10.44 7.87
N VAL A 182 14.32 -11.04 6.88
CA VAL A 182 13.68 -11.93 5.90
C VAL A 182 13.07 -13.16 6.57
N GLU A 183 13.78 -13.78 7.52
CA GLU A 183 13.28 -14.92 8.28
C GLU A 183 12.07 -14.55 9.14
N LYS A 184 12.18 -13.53 10.00
CA LYS A 184 11.11 -13.16 10.94
C LYS A 184 9.86 -12.59 10.27
N SER A 185 9.99 -11.97 9.09
CA SER A 185 8.86 -11.42 8.34
C SER A 185 8.03 -12.48 7.61
N GLY A 186 8.55 -13.72 7.46
CA GLY A 186 7.91 -14.77 6.66
C GLY A 186 8.18 -14.65 5.15
N ILE A 187 9.05 -13.75 4.73
CA ILE A 187 9.34 -13.52 3.29
C ILE A 187 10.22 -14.64 2.71
N ALA A 188 11.02 -15.33 3.54
CA ALA A 188 11.79 -16.49 3.11
C ALA A 188 10.91 -17.56 2.42
N GLU A 189 9.69 -17.78 2.93
CA GLU A 189 8.72 -18.71 2.34
C GLU A 189 8.25 -18.24 0.96
N ILE A 190 7.99 -16.93 0.80
CA ILE A 190 7.56 -16.34 -0.47
C ILE A 190 8.66 -16.45 -1.53
N ILE A 191 9.91 -16.17 -1.14
CA ILE A 191 11.08 -16.29 -2.02
C ILE A 191 11.14 -17.71 -2.60
N THR A 192 11.01 -18.71 -1.72
CA THR A 192 11.05 -20.13 -2.10
C THR A 192 9.85 -20.53 -2.93
N GLU A 193 8.64 -20.15 -2.53
CA GLU A 193 7.38 -20.54 -3.17
C GLU A 193 7.28 -20.06 -4.62
N PHE A 194 7.63 -18.80 -4.88
CA PHE A 194 7.57 -18.25 -6.23
C PHE A 194 8.86 -18.43 -7.03
N GLY A 195 9.97 -18.78 -6.39
CA GLY A 195 11.29 -18.80 -7.03
C GLY A 195 11.71 -17.41 -7.52
N VAL A 196 11.41 -16.37 -6.75
CA VAL A 196 11.87 -15.00 -7.00
C VAL A 196 13.27 -14.79 -6.43
N ASN A 197 13.99 -13.77 -6.90
CA ASN A 197 15.27 -13.42 -6.30
C ASN A 197 15.07 -12.59 -5.02
N TYR A 198 16.08 -12.58 -4.16
CA TYR A 198 16.21 -11.57 -3.13
C TYR A 198 17.61 -10.95 -3.17
N ALA A 199 17.72 -9.67 -2.77
CA ALA A 199 18.99 -8.96 -2.77
C ALA A 199 19.14 -8.09 -1.52
N ASP A 200 20.31 -8.20 -0.89
CA ASP A 200 20.78 -7.22 0.10
C ASP A 200 21.42 -6.04 -0.64
N LEU A 201 20.75 -4.89 -0.61
CA LEU A 201 21.20 -3.69 -1.31
C LEU A 201 22.56 -3.18 -0.78
N ALA A 202 22.89 -3.46 0.49
CA ALA A 202 24.16 -3.05 1.09
C ALA A 202 25.36 -3.81 0.52
N LYS A 203 25.14 -5.02 -0.01
CA LYS A 203 26.16 -5.83 -0.71
C LYS A 203 26.28 -5.47 -2.19
N GLY A 204 25.41 -4.59 -2.69
CA GLY A 204 25.46 -4.05 -4.04
C GLY A 204 26.39 -2.85 -4.19
N GLY A 205 26.40 -2.28 -5.40
CA GLY A 205 27.04 -0.99 -5.68
C GLY A 205 26.08 0.18 -5.51
N PHE A 206 26.62 1.39 -5.34
CA PHE A 206 25.86 2.63 -5.25
C PHE A 206 26.27 3.59 -6.38
N ILE A 207 25.30 4.35 -6.91
CA ILE A 207 25.49 5.39 -7.91
C ILE A 207 25.23 6.75 -7.25
N VAL A 208 26.09 7.71 -7.51
CA VAL A 208 25.89 9.09 -7.06
C VAL A 208 24.85 9.79 -7.94
N LYS A 209 23.84 10.38 -7.30
CA LYS A 209 22.85 11.26 -7.92
C LYS A 209 22.83 12.60 -7.20
N LYS A 210 22.55 13.65 -7.95
CA LYS A 210 22.42 15.00 -7.41
C LYS A 210 21.07 15.55 -7.80
N GLU A 211 20.41 16.17 -6.85
CA GLU A 211 19.20 16.95 -7.09
C GLU A 211 19.26 18.16 -6.18
N ARG A 212 19.18 19.36 -6.77
CA ARG A 212 19.39 20.64 -6.06
C ARG A 212 20.74 20.62 -5.33
N GLU A 213 20.74 20.97 -4.04
CA GLU A 213 21.91 20.97 -3.16
C GLU A 213 22.24 19.59 -2.57
N PHE A 214 21.40 18.59 -2.78
CA PHE A 214 21.56 17.27 -2.21
C PHE A 214 22.35 16.34 -3.12
N THR A 215 23.25 15.56 -2.52
CA THR A 215 23.95 14.47 -3.17
C THR A 215 23.57 13.16 -2.47
N PHE A 216 23.13 12.20 -3.26
CA PHE A 216 22.66 10.89 -2.82
C PHE A 216 23.57 9.80 -3.36
N GLU A 217 23.87 8.79 -2.55
CA GLU A 217 24.48 7.54 -3.00
C GLU A 217 23.39 6.47 -3.00
N ILE A 218 22.90 6.07 -4.18
CA ILE A 218 21.69 5.24 -4.33
C ILE A 218 22.05 3.88 -4.89
N ALA A 219 21.44 2.82 -4.33
CA ALA A 219 21.68 1.45 -4.76
C ALA A 219 21.49 1.30 -6.28
N LYS A 220 22.50 0.75 -6.95
CA LYS A 220 22.55 0.60 -8.42
C LYS A 220 21.34 -0.16 -8.97
N ALA A 221 20.86 -1.16 -8.22
CA ALA A 221 19.71 -1.99 -8.58
C ALA A 221 18.46 -1.18 -8.94
N VAL A 222 18.27 -0.01 -8.35
CA VAL A 222 17.16 0.91 -8.62
C VAL A 222 17.14 1.36 -10.10
N TYR A 223 18.30 1.58 -10.70
CA TYR A 223 18.41 2.07 -12.09
C TYR A 223 18.59 0.93 -13.11
N GLU A 224 18.76 -0.30 -12.65
CA GLU A 224 18.91 -1.50 -13.49
C GLU A 224 17.60 -2.28 -13.65
N THR A 225 16.53 -1.86 -12.97
CA THR A 225 15.20 -2.45 -13.09
C THR A 225 14.36 -1.72 -14.14
N GLY A 226 13.45 -2.45 -14.79
CA GLY A 226 12.47 -1.88 -15.72
C GLY A 226 11.14 -1.53 -15.07
N LEU A 227 10.93 -1.94 -13.81
CA LEU A 227 9.77 -1.58 -12.98
C LEU A 227 10.20 -1.60 -11.52
N LEU A 228 9.92 -0.50 -10.81
CA LEU A 228 10.12 -0.38 -9.37
C LEU A 228 8.76 -0.34 -8.67
N ILE A 229 8.54 -1.23 -7.71
CA ILE A 229 7.35 -1.22 -6.86
C ILE A 229 7.78 -1.05 -5.40
N ASN A 230 7.40 0.09 -4.83
CA ASN A 230 7.63 0.45 -3.45
C ASN A 230 6.49 -0.10 -2.58
N LEU A 231 6.82 -0.84 -1.52
CA LEU A 231 5.85 -1.54 -0.68
C LEU A 231 6.01 -1.12 0.80
N PRO A 232 5.79 0.17 1.15
CA PRO A 232 5.89 0.61 2.54
C PRO A 232 4.80 -0.04 3.38
N VAL A 233 5.07 -0.25 4.67
CA VAL A 233 4.02 -0.44 5.67
C VAL A 233 3.69 0.93 6.27
N ILE A 234 2.40 1.25 6.36
CA ILE A 234 1.96 2.57 6.79
C ILE A 234 2.08 2.69 8.31
N LYS A 235 2.92 3.62 8.78
CA LYS A 235 3.17 3.82 10.20
C LYS A 235 3.24 5.31 10.52
N THR A 236 2.85 5.68 11.73
CA THR A 236 3.25 6.96 12.31
C THR A 236 4.75 7.00 12.59
N ASP A 237 5.39 8.14 12.33
CA ASP A 237 6.82 8.35 12.58
C ASP A 237 7.06 9.61 13.44
N THR A 238 7.93 9.51 14.43
CA THR A 238 8.26 10.59 15.36
C THR A 238 9.24 11.62 14.80
N VAL A 239 9.69 11.50 13.56
CA VAL A 239 10.55 12.49 12.90
C VAL A 239 9.83 13.10 11.70
N LEU A 240 9.40 12.26 10.76
CA LEU A 240 8.74 12.61 9.51
C LEU A 240 7.21 12.72 9.64
N GLY A 241 6.62 12.17 10.70
CA GLY A 241 5.17 12.08 10.89
C GLY A 241 4.57 10.79 10.37
N ILE A 242 5.07 10.30 9.24
CA ILE A 242 4.65 9.04 8.64
C ILE A 242 5.84 8.29 8.03
N ASP A 243 5.85 6.96 8.18
CA ASP A 243 6.54 6.04 7.26
C ASP A 243 5.58 5.70 6.12
N GLY A 244 5.78 6.35 4.99
CA GLY A 244 4.99 6.18 3.78
C GLY A 244 5.86 5.84 2.57
N ALA A 245 5.44 6.33 1.40
CA ALA A 245 6.16 6.17 0.15
C ALA A 245 7.60 6.70 0.26
N PHE A 246 7.78 7.90 0.79
CA PHE A 246 9.08 8.58 0.83
C PHE A 246 10.07 7.92 1.79
N GLU A 247 9.67 7.64 3.03
CA GLU A 247 10.58 7.06 4.04
C GLU A 247 11.13 5.72 3.56
N ASN A 248 10.28 4.86 2.98
CA ASN A 248 10.70 3.53 2.57
C ASN A 248 11.78 3.54 1.47
N LEU A 249 11.84 4.61 0.66
CA LEU A 249 12.89 4.83 -0.35
C LEU A 249 14.22 5.25 0.27
N THR A 250 14.26 5.74 1.51
CA THR A 250 15.52 6.09 2.18
C THR A 250 16.45 4.88 2.33
N ARG A 251 15.89 3.66 2.35
CA ARG A 251 16.67 2.41 2.34
C ARG A 251 17.21 2.03 0.96
N PHE A 252 17.11 2.89 -0.04
CA PHE A 252 17.96 2.78 -1.22
C PHE A 252 19.27 3.56 -1.09
N LEU A 253 19.39 4.43 -0.08
CA LEU A 253 20.63 5.17 0.16
C LEU A 253 21.72 4.25 0.71
N SER A 254 22.98 4.58 0.46
CA SER A 254 24.10 3.98 1.19
C SER A 254 23.94 4.27 2.69
N LYS A 255 24.44 3.39 3.55
CA LYS A 255 24.42 3.61 5.00
C LYS A 255 25.02 4.97 5.38
N LYS A 256 26.13 5.34 4.73
CA LYS A 256 26.80 6.63 4.94
C LYS A 256 25.90 7.81 4.55
N ALA A 257 25.27 7.77 3.38
CA ALA A 257 24.37 8.83 2.94
C ALA A 257 23.12 8.94 3.83
N PHE A 258 22.56 7.80 4.25
CA PHE A 258 21.46 7.78 5.21
C PHE A 258 21.85 8.41 6.56
N ASP A 259 22.99 8.01 7.13
CA ASP A 259 23.47 8.53 8.42
C ASP A 259 23.74 10.03 8.36
N GLU A 260 24.22 10.54 7.23
CA GLU A 260 24.42 11.98 7.02
C GLU A 260 23.10 12.76 7.01
N LEU A 261 22.04 12.23 6.38
CA LEU A 261 20.71 12.83 6.42
C LEU A 261 20.10 12.75 7.83
N ALA A 262 20.25 11.62 8.51
CA ALA A 262 19.66 11.38 9.83
C ALA A 262 20.19 12.30 10.94
N LYS A 263 21.34 12.97 10.72
CA LYS A 263 21.90 13.96 11.67
C LYS A 263 21.02 15.20 11.83
N ASN A 264 20.26 15.57 10.81
CA ASN A 264 19.44 16.78 10.85
C ASN A 264 18.06 16.49 10.22
N PRO A 265 16.99 16.36 11.03
CA PRO A 265 15.63 16.12 10.54
C PRO A 265 15.15 17.12 9.49
N LEU A 266 15.43 18.41 9.64
CA LEU A 266 15.03 19.43 8.67
C LEU A 266 15.70 19.18 7.32
N LYS A 267 17.03 18.95 7.34
CA LYS A 267 17.78 18.60 6.14
C LYS A 267 17.29 17.29 5.51
N ALA A 268 16.92 16.30 6.33
CA ALA A 268 16.32 15.06 5.85
C ALA A 268 14.99 15.34 5.13
N GLY A 269 14.07 16.11 5.72
CA GLY A 269 12.81 16.49 5.09
C GLY A 269 13.00 17.20 3.75
N LEU A 270 13.91 18.19 3.69
CA LEU A 270 14.25 18.88 2.44
C LEU A 270 14.81 17.92 1.38
N ALA A 271 15.66 16.97 1.77
CA ALA A 271 16.22 15.98 0.87
C ALA A 271 15.16 15.00 0.37
N LEU A 272 14.31 14.49 1.27
CA LEU A 272 13.21 13.58 0.95
C LEU A 272 12.26 14.21 -0.06
N ALA A 273 11.95 15.49 0.06
CA ALA A 273 11.08 16.20 -0.89
C ALA A 273 11.57 16.13 -2.35
N THR A 274 12.87 15.85 -2.58
CA THR A 274 13.46 15.72 -3.92
C THR A 274 13.41 14.30 -4.49
N PHE A 275 13.09 13.29 -3.68
CA PHE A 275 13.11 11.88 -4.09
C PHE A 275 12.31 11.55 -5.36
N PRO A 276 11.12 12.14 -5.62
CA PRO A 276 10.35 11.81 -6.82
C PRO A 276 11.11 12.04 -8.13
N HIS A 277 12.06 12.98 -8.16
CA HIS A 277 12.90 13.24 -9.33
C HIS A 277 14.20 12.43 -9.34
N VAL A 278 14.66 12.00 -8.15
CA VAL A 278 15.90 11.25 -8.00
C VAL A 278 15.73 9.78 -8.42
N PHE A 279 14.60 9.17 -8.09
CA PHE A 279 14.28 7.78 -8.41
C PHE A 279 13.63 7.65 -9.80
N PRO A 280 13.84 6.54 -10.54
CA PRO A 280 13.07 6.28 -11.76
C PRO A 280 11.58 6.11 -11.42
N PRO A 281 10.66 6.27 -12.38
CA PRO A 281 9.23 6.09 -12.14
C PRO A 281 8.93 4.78 -11.41
N PHE A 282 8.15 4.87 -10.35
CA PHE A 282 7.79 3.75 -9.49
C PHE A 282 6.33 3.80 -9.11
N ILE A 283 5.83 2.67 -8.60
CA ILE A 283 4.47 2.56 -8.10
C ILE A 283 4.57 2.23 -6.63
N THR A 284 3.81 2.93 -5.80
CA THR A 284 3.72 2.61 -4.38
C THR A 284 2.45 1.80 -4.14
N VAL A 285 2.59 0.65 -3.48
CA VAL A 285 1.48 -0.09 -2.87
C VAL A 285 1.70 -0.08 -1.36
N GLY A 286 1.07 0.89 -0.70
CA GLY A 286 1.12 1.07 0.74
C GLY A 286 0.31 0.01 1.48
N ASP A 287 1.00 -0.80 2.27
CA ASP A 287 0.42 -1.79 3.16
C ASP A 287 -0.10 -1.12 4.43
N ALA A 288 -1.41 -0.94 4.48
CA ALA A 288 -2.16 -0.53 5.66
C ALA A 288 -3.06 -1.67 6.14
N SER A 289 -2.66 -2.94 5.93
CA SER A 289 -3.38 -4.09 6.48
C SER A 289 -3.30 -4.05 8.01
N ILE A 290 -2.08 -4.13 8.52
CA ILE A 290 -1.69 -3.83 9.90
C ILE A 290 -0.52 -2.85 9.80
N GLY A 291 -0.80 -1.58 10.05
CA GLY A 291 0.20 -0.54 10.15
C GLY A 291 0.63 -0.31 11.59
N MET A 292 1.10 0.90 11.88
CA MET A 292 1.43 1.33 13.25
C MET A 292 0.91 2.73 13.54
N GLN A 293 0.48 2.94 14.78
CA GLN A 293 0.07 4.24 15.30
C GLN A 293 0.83 4.60 16.59
N GLY A 294 0.78 5.86 16.99
CA GLY A 294 1.47 6.39 18.17
C GLY A 294 2.93 6.74 17.89
N ASN A 295 3.82 6.43 18.84
CA ASN A 295 5.21 6.87 18.79
C ASN A 295 6.10 5.90 17.99
N GLY A 296 5.71 5.58 16.74
CA GLY A 296 6.62 4.89 15.82
C GLY A 296 7.87 5.74 15.49
N PRO A 297 8.86 5.19 14.77
CA PRO A 297 8.81 3.91 14.08
C PRO A 297 9.20 2.74 15.00
N ALA A 298 9.03 1.52 14.51
CA ALA A 298 9.41 0.27 15.20
C ALA A 298 8.70 0.05 16.56
N MET A 299 9.39 -0.52 17.56
CA MET A 299 8.75 -1.06 18.78
C MET A 299 8.17 -0.02 19.75
N ASN A 300 8.26 1.28 19.43
CA ASN A 300 7.78 2.37 20.28
C ASN A 300 6.32 2.77 19.99
N GLY A 301 5.78 2.32 18.84
CA GLY A 301 4.37 2.45 18.50
C GLY A 301 3.54 1.21 18.87
N GLU A 302 2.26 1.23 18.49
CA GLU A 302 1.34 0.09 18.65
C GLU A 302 0.73 -0.29 17.29
N PRO A 303 0.40 -1.58 17.05
CA PRO A 303 -0.20 -2.01 15.79
C PRO A 303 -1.53 -1.30 15.49
N GLY A 304 -1.65 -0.77 14.27
CA GLY A 304 -2.85 -0.10 13.76
C GLY A 304 -3.59 -0.97 12.74
N PHE A 305 -4.78 -1.45 13.08
CA PHE A 305 -5.58 -2.33 12.21
C PHE A 305 -6.40 -1.52 11.19
N PHE A 306 -5.73 -0.96 10.18
CA PHE A 306 -6.41 -0.08 9.23
C PHE A 306 -7.24 -0.85 8.20
N ASN A 307 -6.83 -2.09 7.87
CA ASN A 307 -7.46 -2.98 6.89
C ASN A 307 -7.63 -2.32 5.51
N LEU A 308 -6.58 -1.66 5.04
CA LEU A 308 -6.55 -0.93 3.78
C LEU A 308 -5.32 -1.30 2.95
N ILE A 309 -5.43 -1.18 1.63
CA ILE A 309 -4.32 -1.10 0.69
C ILE A 309 -4.44 0.23 -0.03
N PHE A 310 -3.35 0.98 -0.08
CA PHE A 310 -3.24 2.19 -0.89
C PHE A 310 -2.36 1.91 -2.10
N ALA A 311 -2.71 2.40 -3.28
CA ALA A 311 -1.85 2.31 -4.45
C ALA A 311 -1.86 3.60 -5.24
N ALA A 312 -0.69 4.12 -5.60
CA ALA A 312 -0.55 5.34 -6.39
C ALA A 312 0.74 5.32 -7.23
N ARG A 313 0.75 6.09 -8.31
CA ARG A 313 1.92 6.28 -9.19
C ARG A 313 2.79 7.45 -8.76
N ASN A 314 2.25 8.38 -7.98
CA ASN A 314 2.98 9.52 -7.45
C ASN A 314 3.10 9.41 -5.92
N PRO A 315 4.32 9.51 -5.35
CA PRO A 315 4.51 9.40 -3.90
C PRO A 315 3.94 10.59 -3.11
N VAL A 316 3.86 11.79 -3.70
CA VAL A 316 3.25 12.97 -3.07
C VAL A 316 1.77 12.70 -2.82
N VAL A 317 1.07 12.24 -3.86
CA VAL A 317 -0.35 11.87 -3.81
C VAL A 317 -0.59 10.72 -2.82
N HIS A 318 0.30 9.72 -2.81
CA HIS A 318 0.23 8.61 -1.88
C HIS A 318 0.24 9.07 -0.42
N ASP A 319 1.27 9.82 -0.03
CA ASP A 319 1.46 10.18 1.38
C ASP A 319 0.50 11.29 1.82
N THR A 320 0.11 12.24 0.95
CA THR A 320 -0.96 13.21 1.22
C THR A 320 -2.30 12.50 1.47
N ALA A 321 -2.67 11.54 0.63
CA ALA A 321 -3.94 10.83 0.80
C ALA A 321 -4.00 10.02 2.10
N ILE A 322 -2.88 9.42 2.51
CA ILE A 322 -2.80 8.68 3.77
C ILE A 322 -2.81 9.63 4.97
N GLN A 323 -2.10 10.77 4.88
CA GLN A 323 -2.18 11.84 5.87
C GLN A 323 -3.64 12.22 6.15
N GLU A 324 -4.41 12.47 5.08
CA GLU A 324 -5.82 12.85 5.17
C GLU A 324 -6.73 11.70 5.64
N ALA A 325 -6.47 10.47 5.22
CA ALA A 325 -7.26 9.30 5.61
C ALA A 325 -7.05 8.90 7.08
N LEU A 326 -5.89 9.20 7.66
CA LEU A 326 -5.56 8.88 9.05
C LEU A 326 -5.57 10.11 9.98
N CYS A 327 -6.10 11.24 9.50
CA CYS A 327 -6.16 12.50 10.23
C CYS A 327 -4.80 12.89 10.84
N LEU A 328 -3.71 12.64 10.11
CA LEU A 328 -2.36 12.99 10.55
C LEU A 328 -2.15 14.50 10.42
N LYS A 329 -1.26 15.02 11.24
CA LYS A 329 -0.76 16.39 11.05
C LYS A 329 -0.06 16.52 9.69
N LYS A 330 -0.03 17.75 9.18
CA LYS A 330 0.62 18.10 7.91
C LYS A 330 2.06 17.60 7.86
N LEU A 331 2.46 17.11 6.68
CA LEU A 331 3.79 16.58 6.39
C LEU A 331 4.57 17.60 5.54
N PRO A 332 5.43 18.45 6.14
CA PRO A 332 6.04 19.57 5.42
C PRO A 332 6.89 19.16 4.21
N TYR A 333 7.53 17.99 4.27
CA TYR A 333 8.32 17.49 3.14
C TYR A 333 7.46 17.06 1.95
N VAL A 334 6.22 16.63 2.18
CA VAL A 334 5.25 16.28 1.12
C VAL A 334 4.70 17.55 0.48
N GLU A 335 4.34 18.56 1.29
CA GLU A 335 3.93 19.88 0.79
C GLU A 335 5.05 20.55 -0.02
N LEU A 336 6.29 20.46 0.47
CA LEU A 336 7.46 20.94 -0.26
C LEU A 336 7.63 20.19 -1.58
N ALA A 337 7.57 18.86 -1.61
CA ALA A 337 7.69 18.08 -2.84
C ALA A 337 6.66 18.52 -3.89
N GLY A 338 5.42 18.80 -3.47
CA GLY A 338 4.41 19.32 -4.38
C GLY A 338 4.64 20.77 -4.82
N THR A 339 5.13 21.64 -3.92
CA THR A 339 5.56 23.01 -4.26
C THR A 339 6.71 23.01 -5.27
N LEU A 340 7.58 22.00 -5.22
CA LEU A 340 8.65 21.80 -6.20
C LEU A 340 8.14 21.25 -7.55
N GLY A 341 6.84 20.98 -7.68
CA GLY A 341 6.20 20.50 -8.91
C GLY A 341 6.27 18.98 -9.10
N TYR A 342 6.58 18.20 -8.06
CA TYR A 342 6.73 16.74 -8.18
C TYR A 342 5.42 15.95 -7.99
N GLY A 343 4.30 16.63 -7.72
CA GLY A 343 2.98 16.04 -7.52
C GLY A 343 2.04 17.03 -6.84
N THR A 344 0.79 16.63 -6.60
CA THR A 344 -0.15 17.46 -5.83
C THR A 344 -0.23 17.01 -4.37
N TYR A 345 -0.22 17.98 -3.46
CA TYR A 345 -0.51 17.81 -2.04
C TYR A 345 -1.86 18.44 -1.63
N GLU A 346 -2.52 19.12 -2.56
CA GLU A 346 -3.88 19.64 -2.39
C GLU A 346 -4.87 18.49 -2.56
N ILE A 347 -5.64 18.20 -1.51
CA ILE A 347 -6.51 17.03 -1.44
C ILE A 347 -7.64 17.08 -2.47
N GLU A 348 -8.09 18.29 -2.81
CA GLU A 348 -9.12 18.56 -3.81
C GLU A 348 -8.70 18.15 -5.22
N ASN A 349 -7.39 18.12 -5.47
CA ASN A 349 -6.80 17.70 -6.74
C ASN A 349 -6.48 16.19 -6.78
N ILE A 350 -6.67 15.47 -5.68
CA ILE A 350 -6.41 14.02 -5.59
C ILE A 350 -7.70 13.24 -5.87
N SER A 351 -7.63 12.34 -6.86
CA SER A 351 -8.72 11.46 -7.23
C SER A 351 -8.64 10.13 -6.47
N PHE A 352 -9.51 9.95 -5.47
CA PHE A 352 -9.69 8.66 -4.80
C PHE A 352 -10.53 7.71 -5.67
N VAL A 353 -9.98 6.53 -5.97
CA VAL A 353 -10.68 5.44 -6.65
C VAL A 353 -10.81 4.22 -5.72
N GLY A 354 -11.93 3.49 -5.82
CA GLY A 354 -12.26 2.40 -4.90
C GLY A 354 -13.09 2.88 -3.70
N ASN A 355 -12.46 3.14 -2.56
CA ASN A 355 -13.12 3.75 -1.41
C ASN A 355 -12.86 5.26 -1.36
N GLU A 356 -13.92 6.02 -1.09
CA GLU A 356 -13.82 7.47 -0.91
C GLU A 356 -13.07 7.80 0.38
N LEU A 357 -12.31 8.89 0.37
CA LEU A 357 -11.54 9.40 1.52
C LEU A 357 -12.41 9.44 2.79
N ASP A 358 -13.56 10.11 2.75
CA ASP A 358 -14.46 10.24 3.88
C ASP A 358 -15.07 8.89 4.34
N ALA A 359 -15.14 7.90 3.46
CA ALA A 359 -15.60 6.57 3.83
C ALA A 359 -14.55 5.80 4.66
N ILE A 360 -13.26 6.11 4.50
CA ILE A 360 -12.13 5.43 5.17
C ILE A 360 -11.46 6.26 6.25
N ARG A 361 -11.70 7.58 6.25
CA ARG A 361 -11.10 8.55 7.16
C ARG A 361 -11.40 8.18 8.60
N ARG A 362 -10.36 8.18 9.44
CA ARG A 362 -10.46 7.88 10.88
C ARG A 362 -9.30 8.49 11.64
N ASP A 363 -9.55 8.81 12.90
CA ASP A 363 -8.49 9.22 13.82
C ASP A 363 -7.66 8.02 14.25
N ILE A 364 -6.35 8.24 14.36
CA ILE A 364 -5.41 7.30 14.96
C ILE A 364 -4.62 7.98 16.08
N LYS A 365 -3.96 7.17 16.91
CA LYS A 365 -3.01 7.69 17.89
C LYS A 365 -1.88 8.42 17.16
N GLN A 366 -1.78 9.72 17.35
CA GLN A 366 -0.78 10.54 16.68
C GLN A 366 0.62 10.33 17.30
N PRO A 367 1.71 10.49 16.53
CA PRO A 367 3.05 10.56 17.09
C PRO A 367 3.20 11.84 17.91
N ILE A 368 3.69 11.71 19.15
CA ILE A 368 3.98 12.83 20.05
C ILE A 368 5.48 13.13 19.98
N GLY A 369 5.84 14.42 19.95
CA GLY A 369 7.24 14.85 19.97
C GLY A 369 7.91 14.93 18.59
N SER A 370 7.14 14.91 17.50
CA SER A 370 7.72 14.99 16.16
C SER A 370 8.34 16.35 15.85
N LYS A 371 9.65 16.33 15.57
CA LYS A 371 10.47 17.53 15.37
C LYS A 371 10.13 18.30 14.09
N LEU A 372 9.61 17.62 13.05
CA LEU A 372 9.19 18.28 11.80
C LEU A 372 7.72 18.71 11.80
N ILE A 373 6.95 18.35 12.82
CA ILE A 373 5.51 18.60 12.88
C ILE A 373 5.17 19.68 13.94
N GLN A 374 6.16 20.05 14.76
CA GLN A 374 6.00 21.03 15.85
C GLN A 374 6.36 22.46 15.44
N GLU A 375 6.96 22.64 14.26
CA GLU A 375 7.27 23.92 13.61
C GLU A 375 6.63 23.92 12.21
#